data_AF-A0A935L2N6-F1
#
_entry.id   AF-A0A935L2N6-F1
#
_cell.length_a   1.000
_cell.length_b   1.000
_cell.length_c   1.000
_cell.angle_alpha   90.00
_cell.angle_beta   90.00
_cell.angle_gamma   90.00
#
_symmetry.space_group_name_H-M   'P 1'
#
loop_
_entity.id
_entity.type
_entity.pdbx_description
1 polymer ?
#
loop_
_entity_poly.entity_id
_entity_poly.type
_entity_poly.pdbx_seq_one_letter_code
_entity_poly.pdbx_strand_id
1 'polypeptide(L)'
;MSELQNIYDEKQKTIYKNAFEWRFEFPEVLNDDGDYVGFDAVIGNPPYIGEKGHKEIFKNVKNVDLGKFYVGKMDYFYFFFHLALNIAKDNGYIAFITTNYYITALGAKKLREDLYKRATIIKLINFNELKIFESATGQHNMITILKKGKKDNELANTI
;
A
#
# COMPACT_ATOMS: atom_id res chain seq x y z
N MET A 1 14.22 -25.71 -21.11
CA MET A 1 13.97 -24.61 -20.16
C MET A 1 14.16 -23.32 -20.93
N SER A 2 13.19 -22.39 -20.90
CA SER A 2 13.33 -21.10 -21.59
C SER A 2 14.43 -20.27 -20.92
N GLU A 3 15.05 -19.36 -21.66
CA GLU A 3 16.10 -18.45 -21.15
C GLU A 3 15.61 -17.66 -19.91
N LEU A 4 14.34 -17.24 -19.92
CA LEU A 4 13.69 -16.59 -18.79
C LEU A 4 13.62 -17.48 -17.54
N GLN A 5 13.33 -18.78 -17.71
CA GLN A 5 13.27 -19.71 -16.58
C GLN A 5 14.64 -19.87 -15.93
N ASN A 6 15.72 -19.90 -16.72
CA ASN A 6 17.08 -19.99 -16.18
C ASN A 6 17.47 -18.72 -15.40
N ILE A 7 17.10 -17.54 -15.89
CA ILE A 7 17.32 -16.26 -15.18
C ILE A 7 16.52 -16.21 -13.87
N TYR A 8 15.28 -16.70 -13.88
CA TYR A 8 14.44 -16.80 -12.68
C TYR A 8 15.07 -17.72 -11.63
N ASP A 9 15.48 -18.93 -12.05
CA ASP A 9 16.09 -19.93 -11.18
C ASP A 9 17.43 -19.45 -10.58
N GLU A 10 18.20 -18.63 -11.31
CA GLU A 10 19.39 -17.97 -10.78
C GLU A 10 19.08 -16.86 -9.78
N LYS A 11 18.09 -15.99 -10.08
CA LYS A 11 17.69 -14.92 -9.15
C LYS A 11 17.13 -15.46 -7.83
N GLN A 12 16.39 -16.56 -7.87
CA GLN A 12 15.90 -17.29 -6.69
C GLN A 12 17.04 -17.82 -5.78
N LYS A 13 18.29 -17.92 -6.28
CA LYS A 13 19.45 -18.33 -5.46
C LYS A 13 20.11 -17.16 -4.70
N THR A 14 19.63 -15.93 -4.84
CA THR A 14 20.24 -14.69 -4.28
C THR A 14 19.35 -14.00 -3.21
N ILE A 15 19.52 -12.69 -2.96
CA ILE A 15 18.69 -11.86 -2.05
C ILE A 15 17.17 -11.95 -2.31
N TYR A 16 16.76 -12.48 -3.46
CA TYR A 16 15.36 -12.72 -3.83
C TYR A 16 14.83 -14.11 -3.45
N LYS A 17 15.60 -14.93 -2.73
CA LYS A 17 15.28 -16.35 -2.39
C LYS A 17 13.94 -16.57 -1.67
N ASN A 18 13.29 -15.51 -1.19
CA ASN A 18 11.92 -15.53 -0.66
C ASN A 18 11.10 -14.31 -1.10
N ALA A 19 11.56 -13.58 -2.12
CA ALA A 19 10.88 -12.40 -2.63
C ALA A 19 9.90 -12.83 -3.72
N PHE A 20 8.68 -12.30 -3.63
CA PHE A 20 7.68 -12.44 -4.67
C PHE A 20 8.03 -11.50 -5.84
N GLU A 21 8.62 -12.05 -6.90
CA GLU A 21 8.97 -11.29 -8.10
C GLU A 21 7.79 -11.24 -9.08
N TRP A 22 6.89 -10.31 -8.79
CA TRP A 22 5.64 -10.06 -9.47
C TRP A 22 5.76 -9.82 -10.99
N ARG A 23 6.92 -9.42 -11.51
CA ARG A 23 7.12 -9.28 -12.98
C ARG A 23 7.07 -10.61 -13.73
N PHE A 24 7.36 -11.72 -13.06
CA PHE A 24 7.25 -13.06 -13.66
C PHE A 24 5.85 -13.65 -13.46
N GLU A 25 5.22 -13.36 -12.32
CA GLU A 25 3.91 -13.88 -11.96
C GLU A 25 2.76 -13.13 -12.66
N PHE A 26 2.99 -11.85 -13.00
CA PHE A 26 2.01 -10.98 -13.64
C PHE A 26 2.64 -10.26 -14.84
N PRO A 27 2.99 -10.96 -15.94
CA PRO A 27 3.58 -10.32 -17.12
C PRO A 27 2.68 -9.22 -17.72
N GLU A 28 1.36 -9.25 -17.48
CA GLU A 28 0.39 -8.24 -17.92
C GLU A 28 0.62 -6.84 -17.33
N VAL A 29 1.46 -6.73 -16.30
CA VAL A 29 1.86 -5.43 -15.74
C VAL A 29 3.04 -4.81 -16.47
N LEU A 30 3.55 -5.46 -17.52
CA LEU A 30 4.63 -4.98 -18.39
C LEU A 30 4.05 -4.54 -19.75
N ASN A 31 4.69 -3.58 -20.41
CA ASN A 31 4.40 -3.29 -21.82
C ASN A 31 5.20 -4.23 -22.76
N ASP A 32 5.02 -4.04 -24.07
CA ASP A 32 5.71 -4.84 -25.11
C ASP A 32 7.25 -4.72 -25.05
N ASP A 33 7.76 -3.62 -24.51
CA ASP A 33 9.20 -3.38 -24.30
C ASP A 33 9.73 -4.00 -22.98
N GLY A 34 8.84 -4.58 -22.17
CA GLY A 34 9.17 -5.17 -20.86
C GLY A 34 9.26 -4.16 -19.71
N ASP A 35 8.88 -2.90 -19.93
CA ASP A 35 8.84 -1.87 -18.91
C ASP A 35 7.61 -2.02 -18.02
N TYR A 36 7.77 -1.70 -16.74
CA TYR A 36 6.68 -1.75 -15.79
C TYR A 36 5.63 -0.66 -16.03
N VAL A 37 4.37 -1.06 -16.24
CA VAL A 37 3.24 -0.13 -16.44
C VAL A 37 2.33 0.04 -15.22
N GLY A 38 2.29 -0.92 -14.29
CA GLY A 38 1.50 -0.83 -13.06
C GLY A 38 0.25 -1.72 -13.03
N PHE A 39 -0.27 -1.95 -11.83
CA PHE A 39 -1.52 -2.70 -11.62
C PHE A 39 -2.75 -1.82 -11.84
N ASP A 40 -3.79 -2.37 -12.47
CA ASP A 40 -5.13 -1.78 -12.57
C ASP A 40 -5.79 -1.57 -11.22
N ALA A 41 -5.58 -2.50 -10.28
CA ALA A 41 -6.11 -2.43 -8.94
C ALA A 41 -5.14 -3.04 -7.92
N VAL A 42 -5.05 -2.42 -6.74
CA VAL A 42 -4.32 -2.94 -5.59
C VAL A 42 -5.29 -3.05 -4.42
N ILE A 43 -5.53 -4.27 -3.94
CA ILE A 43 -6.53 -4.56 -2.90
C ILE A 43 -5.83 -5.29 -1.76
N GLY A 44 -6.20 -4.98 -0.51
CA GLY A 44 -5.56 -5.64 0.63
C GLY A 44 -6.12 -5.31 2.01
N ASN A 45 -5.75 -6.17 2.95
CA ASN A 45 -5.91 -5.99 4.39
C ASN A 45 -4.50 -5.93 5.01
N PRO A 46 -3.85 -4.75 5.03
CA PRO A 46 -2.48 -4.62 5.52
C PRO A 46 -2.38 -4.87 7.04
N PRO A 47 -1.19 -5.18 7.57
CA PRO A 47 -1.01 -5.47 8.99
C PRO A 47 -1.20 -4.21 9.87
N TYR A 48 -1.99 -4.35 10.94
CA TYR A 48 -2.32 -3.25 11.86
C TYR A 48 -1.34 -3.19 13.04
N ILE A 49 -0.13 -2.70 12.78
CA ILE A 49 0.95 -2.67 13.78
C ILE A 49 1.41 -1.23 14.01
N GLY A 50 1.26 -0.74 15.24
CA GLY A 50 1.81 0.56 15.64
C GLY A 50 3.30 0.47 15.98
N GLU A 51 4.07 1.52 15.73
CA GLU A 51 5.51 1.55 16.02
C GLU A 51 5.84 1.33 17.51
N LYS A 52 4.95 1.76 18.42
CA LYS A 52 5.13 1.55 19.86
C LYS A 52 5.18 0.05 20.15
N GLY A 53 6.31 -0.41 20.70
CA GLY A 53 6.55 -1.84 20.98
C GLY A 53 7.11 -2.64 19.80
N HIS A 54 7.15 -2.08 18.58
CA HIS A 54 7.53 -2.78 17.36
C HIS A 54 8.59 -2.05 16.54
N LYS A 55 9.47 -1.24 17.16
CA LYS A 55 10.43 -0.39 16.42
C LYS A 55 11.32 -1.16 15.42
N GLU A 56 11.65 -2.41 15.70
CA GLU A 56 12.55 -3.22 14.87
C GLU A 56 11.98 -3.46 13.46
N ILE A 57 10.67 -3.74 13.32
CA ILE A 57 10.10 -3.97 11.98
C ILE A 57 10.13 -2.70 11.11
N PHE A 58 10.07 -1.52 11.73
CA PHE A 58 10.16 -0.24 11.02
C PHE A 58 11.58 0.08 10.56
N LYS A 59 12.63 -0.48 11.18
CA LYS A 59 14.03 -0.22 10.78
C LYS A 59 14.30 -0.70 9.35
N ASN A 60 13.75 -1.86 8.97
CA ASN A 60 13.95 -2.40 7.62
C ASN A 60 13.36 -1.48 6.55
N VAL A 61 12.16 -0.94 6.78
CA VAL A 61 11.48 -0.04 5.84
C VAL A 61 12.19 1.32 5.74
N LYS A 62 12.86 1.78 6.81
CA LYS A 62 13.62 3.04 6.80
C LYS A 62 14.82 3.03 5.85
N ASN A 63 15.35 1.85 5.54
CA ASN A 63 16.57 1.69 4.74
C ASN A 63 16.28 1.46 3.25
N VAL A 64 15.02 1.53 2.83
CA VAL A 64 14.58 1.43 1.43
C VAL A 64 13.79 2.67 1.03
N ASP A 65 13.34 2.75 -0.22
CA ASP A 65 12.67 3.93 -0.79
C ASP A 65 11.44 4.42 0.00
N LEU A 66 10.79 3.53 0.75
CA LEU A 66 9.65 3.86 1.60
C LEU A 66 10.05 4.63 2.87
N GLY A 67 11.33 4.59 3.27
CA GLY A 67 11.85 5.25 4.46
C GLY A 67 11.64 6.76 4.48
N LYS A 68 11.56 7.41 3.31
CA LYS A 68 11.22 8.84 3.20
C LYS A 68 9.85 9.19 3.78
N PHE A 69 8.94 8.23 3.85
CA PHE A 69 7.60 8.39 4.42
C PHE A 69 7.53 8.13 5.92
N TYR A 70 8.61 7.67 6.55
CA TYR A 70 8.62 7.39 7.98
C TYR A 70 8.34 8.66 8.83
N VAL A 71 7.52 8.47 9.86
CA VAL A 71 7.23 9.43 10.94
C VAL A 71 7.19 8.64 12.24
N GLY A 72 7.73 9.19 13.33
CA GLY A 72 7.66 8.53 14.63
C GLY A 72 6.21 8.37 15.12
N LYS A 73 5.93 7.28 15.84
CA LYS A 73 4.59 6.92 16.35
C LYS A 73 3.54 6.72 15.24
N MET A 74 3.95 6.22 14.07
CA MET A 74 3.05 5.86 12.96
C MET A 74 2.58 4.40 13.04
N ASP A 75 1.59 4.05 12.23
CA ASP A 75 1.21 2.65 11.98
C ASP A 75 1.90 2.10 10.73
N TYR A 76 2.21 0.81 10.75
CA TYR A 76 2.98 0.14 9.70
C TYR A 76 2.23 0.09 8.37
N PHE A 77 0.90 -0.02 8.40
CA PHE A 77 0.08 -0.05 7.18
C PHE A 77 0.16 1.25 6.36
N TYR A 78 0.65 2.37 6.92
CA TYR A 78 0.83 3.59 6.13
C TYR A 78 1.80 3.37 4.97
N PHE A 79 2.84 2.53 5.17
CA PHE A 79 3.76 2.16 4.10
C PHE A 79 3.08 1.38 2.97
N PHE A 80 2.00 0.64 3.25
CA PHE A 80 1.26 -0.09 2.23
C PHE A 80 0.51 0.85 1.30
N PHE A 81 -0.04 1.97 1.79
CA PHE A 81 -0.61 2.99 0.91
C PHE A 81 0.46 3.61 -0.01
N HIS A 82 1.63 3.94 0.55
CA HIS A 82 2.73 4.48 -0.24
C HIS A 82 3.22 3.50 -1.31
N LEU A 83 3.35 2.22 -0.94
CA LEU A 83 3.73 1.14 -1.85
C LEU A 83 2.67 0.92 -2.92
N ALA A 84 1.38 0.87 -2.56
CA ALA A 84 0.27 0.73 -3.49
C ALA A 84 0.27 1.84 -4.54
N LEU A 85 0.53 3.08 -4.15
CA LEU A 85 0.68 4.20 -5.09
C LEU A 85 1.93 4.08 -5.98
N ASN A 86 2.98 3.41 -5.54
CA ASN A 86 4.15 3.15 -6.38
C ASN A 86 3.86 2.07 -7.44
N ILE A 87 3.08 1.05 -7.09
CA ILE A 87 2.83 -0.10 -7.98
C ILE A 87 1.53 -0.01 -8.79
N ALA A 88 0.56 0.80 -8.39
CA ALA A 88 -0.62 1.04 -9.21
C ALA A 88 -0.22 1.82 -10.47
N LYS A 89 -0.86 1.55 -11.61
CA LYS A 89 -0.74 2.41 -12.79
C LYS A 89 -1.52 3.71 -12.60
N ASP A 90 -1.27 4.71 -13.43
CA ASP A 90 -2.09 5.93 -13.44
C ASP A 90 -3.56 5.59 -13.71
N ASN A 91 -4.47 6.22 -12.98
CA ASN A 91 -5.90 5.87 -12.94
C ASN A 91 -6.22 4.48 -12.38
N GLY A 92 -5.25 3.71 -11.87
CA GLY A 92 -5.48 2.46 -11.15
C GLY A 92 -6.16 2.68 -9.80
N TYR A 93 -6.91 1.69 -9.33
CA TYR A 93 -7.64 1.74 -8.07
C TYR A 93 -6.83 1.15 -6.92
N ILE A 94 -6.98 1.71 -5.72
CA ILE A 94 -6.39 1.18 -4.49
C ILE A 94 -7.50 1.04 -3.47
N ALA A 95 -7.72 -0.14 -2.92
CA ALA A 95 -8.76 -0.42 -1.94
C ALA A 95 -8.19 -1.17 -0.74
N PHE A 96 -8.12 -0.49 0.41
CA PHE A 96 -7.67 -1.11 1.65
C PHE A 96 -8.73 -1.02 2.73
N ILE A 97 -8.82 -2.08 3.53
CA ILE A 97 -9.45 -2.05 4.83
C ILE A 97 -8.38 -1.81 5.88
N THR A 98 -8.52 -0.76 6.69
CA THR A 98 -7.56 -0.38 7.72
C THR A 98 -8.26 0.14 8.96
N THR A 99 -7.52 0.46 10.03
CA THR A 99 -8.07 1.32 11.08
C THR A 99 -8.35 2.72 10.54
N ASN A 100 -9.35 3.42 11.10
CA ASN A 100 -9.81 4.71 10.59
C ASN A 100 -9.00 5.93 11.07
N TYR A 101 -8.13 5.75 12.08
CA TYR A 101 -7.44 6.84 12.77
C TYR A 101 -6.45 7.63 11.92
N TYR A 102 -5.98 7.11 10.78
CA TYR A 102 -4.97 7.77 9.96
C TYR A 102 -5.46 9.12 9.38
N ILE A 103 -6.77 9.35 9.29
CA ILE A 103 -7.35 10.62 8.85
C ILE A 103 -6.94 11.76 9.79
N THR A 104 -6.81 11.50 11.09
CA THR A 104 -6.56 12.54 12.10
C THR A 104 -5.21 12.38 12.81
N ALA A 105 -4.60 11.19 12.78
CA ALA A 105 -3.37 10.89 13.51
C ALA A 105 -2.18 11.79 13.10
N LEU A 106 -1.41 12.27 14.06
CA LEU A 106 -0.18 13.04 13.80
C LEU A 106 0.88 12.20 13.05
N GLY A 107 1.01 10.92 13.40
CA GLY A 107 1.91 9.97 12.73
C GLY A 107 1.56 9.72 11.27
N ALA A 108 0.33 10.06 10.83
CA ALA A 108 -0.14 9.88 9.47
C ALA A 108 0.01 11.14 8.59
N LYS A 109 0.70 12.19 9.07
CA LYS A 109 0.87 13.44 8.32
C LYS A 109 1.43 13.22 6.91
N LYS A 110 2.53 12.47 6.78
CA LYS A 110 3.14 12.17 5.47
C LYS A 110 2.24 11.30 4.60
N LEU A 111 1.46 10.39 5.20
CA LEU A 111 0.47 9.61 4.47
C LEU A 111 -0.56 10.55 3.84
N ARG A 112 -1.19 11.43 4.62
CA ARG A 112 -2.19 12.38 4.10
C ARG A 112 -1.63 13.31 3.04
N GLU A 113 -0.41 13.81 3.22
CA GLU A 113 0.27 14.64 2.22
C GLU A 113 0.51 13.89 0.91
N ASP A 114 0.88 12.62 0.98
CA ASP A 114 1.12 11.80 -0.21
C ASP A 114 -0.18 11.41 -0.92
N LEU A 115 -1.21 11.03 -0.17
CA LEU A 115 -2.56 10.80 -0.71
C LEU A 115 -3.08 12.04 -1.43
N TYR A 116 -2.92 13.22 -0.82
CA TYR A 116 -3.31 14.49 -1.46
C TYR A 116 -2.55 14.77 -2.76
N LYS A 117 -1.27 14.39 -2.84
CA LYS A 117 -0.44 14.67 -4.02
C LYS A 117 -0.61 13.66 -5.14
N ARG A 118 -0.83 12.38 -4.83
CA ARG A 118 -0.75 11.28 -5.80
C ARG A 118 -2.06 10.52 -5.99
N ALA A 119 -3.11 10.84 -5.25
CA ALA A 119 -4.37 10.11 -5.31
C ALA A 119 -5.59 11.04 -5.32
N THR A 120 -6.69 10.48 -5.79
CA THR A 120 -8.03 11.02 -5.63
C THR A 120 -8.79 10.07 -4.72
N ILE A 121 -9.38 10.59 -3.64
CA ILE A 121 -10.21 9.79 -2.74
C ILE A 121 -11.55 9.56 -3.42
N ILE A 122 -11.86 8.30 -3.72
CA ILE A 122 -13.13 7.93 -4.36
C ILE A 122 -14.19 7.66 -3.30
N LYS A 123 -13.83 6.88 -2.28
CA LYS A 123 -14.77 6.50 -1.23
C LYS A 123 -14.09 6.24 0.10
N LEU A 124 -14.69 6.72 1.18
CA LEU A 124 -14.37 6.32 2.56
C LEU A 124 -15.63 5.70 3.17
N ILE A 125 -15.51 4.46 3.66
CA ILE A 125 -16.61 3.72 4.30
C ILE A 125 -16.18 3.43 5.73
N ASN A 126 -16.66 4.23 6.69
CA ASN A 126 -16.27 4.09 8.08
C ASN A 126 -17.26 3.18 8.82
N PHE A 127 -16.75 2.08 9.40
CA PHE A 127 -17.59 1.14 10.14
C PHE A 127 -17.96 1.63 11.54
N ASN A 128 -17.37 2.74 12.02
CA ASN A 128 -17.62 3.29 13.36
C ASN A 128 -17.49 2.21 14.44
N GLU A 129 -18.52 1.99 15.25
CA GLU A 129 -18.56 0.98 16.33
C GLU A 129 -18.77 -0.46 15.84
N LEU A 130 -19.02 -0.67 14.54
CA LEU A 130 -19.22 -2.01 13.99
C LEU A 130 -17.91 -2.79 14.01
N LYS A 131 -17.88 -3.84 14.83
CA LYS A 131 -16.76 -4.78 14.90
C LYS A 131 -16.88 -5.81 13.79
N ILE A 132 -16.05 -5.66 12.76
CA ILE A 132 -16.02 -6.57 11.60
C ILE A 132 -15.04 -7.74 11.75
N PHE A 133 -14.09 -7.64 12.69
CA PHE A 133 -13.10 -8.70 12.97
C PHE A 133 -13.19 -9.10 14.43
N GLU A 134 -13.53 -10.36 14.70
CA GLU A 134 -13.71 -10.89 16.06
C GLU A 134 -12.40 -10.83 16.88
N SER A 135 -11.25 -10.99 16.23
CA SER A 135 -9.93 -11.00 16.85
C SER A 135 -9.34 -9.61 17.12
N ALA A 136 -9.98 -8.52 16.65
CA ALA A 136 -9.46 -7.16 16.74
C ALA A 136 -10.37 -6.26 17.61
N THR A 137 -10.40 -6.55 18.91
CA THR A 137 -11.18 -5.76 19.87
C THR A 137 -10.72 -4.31 19.94
N GLY A 138 -11.65 -3.37 19.74
CA GLY A 138 -11.41 -1.92 19.89
C GLY A 138 -10.86 -1.20 18.65
N GLN A 139 -10.81 -1.87 17.49
CA GLN A 139 -10.39 -1.22 16.24
C GLN A 139 -11.59 -0.76 15.42
N HIS A 140 -11.74 0.56 15.25
CA HIS A 140 -12.64 1.13 14.26
C HIS A 140 -12.02 0.96 12.88
N ASN A 141 -12.67 0.19 12.03
CA ASN A 141 -12.20 -0.09 10.68
C ASN A 141 -12.82 0.86 9.67
N MET A 142 -12.14 1.07 8.56
CA MET A 142 -12.63 1.84 7.42
C MET A 142 -12.10 1.24 6.13
N ILE A 143 -12.95 1.15 5.12
CA ILE A 143 -12.51 0.90 3.75
C ILE A 143 -12.17 2.24 3.10
N THR A 144 -10.95 2.33 2.59
CA THR A 144 -10.46 3.47 1.80
C THR A 144 -10.35 3.03 0.35
N ILE A 145 -11.10 3.66 -0.54
CA ILE A 145 -11.00 3.48 -1.99
C ILE A 145 -10.42 4.75 -2.61
N LEU A 146 -9.31 4.60 -3.30
CA LEU A 146 -8.57 5.65 -3.97
C LEU A 146 -8.43 5.32 -5.45
N LYS A 147 -8.19 6.35 -6.24
CA LYS A 147 -7.69 6.25 -7.62
C LYS A 147 -6.35 6.96 -7.71
N LYS A 148 -5.33 6.33 -8.30
CA LYS A 148 -4.02 6.97 -8.51
C LYS A 148 -4.15 8.09 -9.53
N GLY A 149 -3.49 9.21 -9.23
CA GLY A 149 -3.61 10.48 -9.94
C GLY A 149 -4.42 11.48 -9.12
N LYS A 150 -3.91 12.71 -9.02
CA LYS A 150 -4.58 13.82 -8.33
C LYS A 150 -5.59 14.48 -9.27
N LYS A 151 -6.82 14.65 -8.79
CA LYS A 151 -7.84 15.47 -9.45
C LYS A 151 -8.44 16.44 -8.44
N ASP A 152 -8.15 17.72 -8.64
CA ASP A 152 -8.48 18.78 -7.67
C ASP A 152 -9.99 19.04 -7.52
N ASN A 153 -10.81 18.61 -8.48
CA ASN A 153 -12.24 18.90 -8.53
C ASN A 153 -13.15 17.66 -8.37
N GLU A 154 -12.61 16.51 -7.97
CA GLU A 154 -13.40 15.29 -7.77
C GLU A 154 -13.84 15.19 -6.29
N LEU A 155 -15.15 15.24 -6.03
CA LEU A 155 -15.69 15.10 -4.68
C LEU A 155 -15.61 13.64 -4.24
N ALA A 156 -15.01 13.41 -3.07
CA ALA A 156 -14.99 12.09 -2.45
C ALA A 156 -16.38 11.74 -1.90
N ASN A 157 -16.87 10.52 -2.16
CA ASN A 157 -18.09 10.03 -1.54
C ASN A 157 -17.78 9.47 -0.15
N THR A 158 -18.31 10.08 0.90
CA THR A 158 -18.18 9.58 2.27
C THR A 158 -19.52 9.03 2.73
N ILE A 159 -19.55 7.78 3.21
CA ILE A 159 -20.75 7.12 3.76
C ILE A 159 -20.40 6.55 5.13
#